data_AF-A0A815DQ11-F1
#
_entry.id   AF-A0A815DQ11-F1
#
_cell.length_a   1.000
_cell.length_b   1.000
_cell.length_c   1.000
_cell.angle_alpha   90.00
_cell.angle_beta   90.00
_cell.angle_gamma   90.00
#
_symmetry.space_group_name_H-M   'P 1'
#
loop_
_entity.id
_entity.type
_entity.pdbx_description
1 polymer ?
#
loop_
_entity_poly.entity_id
_entity_poly.type
_entity_poly.pdbx_seq_one_letter_code
_entity_poly.pdbx_strand_id
1 'polypeptide(L)'
;MYVDIKYGLILPIIVALSCLLHRILIYNKKQLLQQQIKNVFIKLQHDVIFNAIIAYTLTIGSFLFTHKYFTINKTFKDLKLDNKHTIDIILFTLRWYICQIIPLFWGIAVIANKRYFSEKSIQGGITNELDMDIRYLQNTLEQVILSCIINLIATSNIQNINHLSWIAMNSIFFLTGRILFWYLYTHYPLEPGKRACGFGLTFYPSILT
;
A
#
# COMPACT_ATOMS: atom_id res chain seq x y z
N MET A 1 27.94 -60.69 -44.66
CA MET A 1 27.73 -59.92 -43.42
C MET A 1 26.73 -58.81 -43.74
N TYR A 2 25.45 -59.13 -43.83
CA TYR A 2 24.38 -58.18 -44.16
C TYR A 2 23.92 -57.52 -42.87
N VAL A 3 24.41 -56.31 -42.59
CA VAL A 3 23.85 -55.47 -41.53
C VAL A 3 22.54 -54.91 -42.06
N ASP A 4 21.46 -55.26 -41.37
CA ASP A 4 20.07 -55.09 -41.77
C ASP A 4 19.73 -53.58 -41.91
N ILE A 5 19.72 -53.09 -43.16
CA ILE A 5 19.55 -51.68 -43.56
C ILE A 5 18.23 -51.08 -43.01
N LYS A 6 17.27 -51.92 -42.61
CA LYS A 6 15.99 -51.48 -42.04
C LYS A 6 16.12 -50.73 -40.70
N TYR A 7 17.15 -51.00 -39.89
CA TYR A 7 17.30 -50.33 -38.59
C TYR A 7 18.03 -48.98 -38.66
N GLY A 8 18.75 -48.69 -39.75
CA GLY A 8 19.53 -47.46 -39.91
C GLY A 8 18.67 -46.19 -40.08
N LEU A 9 17.44 -46.31 -40.58
CA LEU A 9 16.51 -45.20 -40.79
C LEU A 9 15.51 -45.00 -39.65
N ILE A 10 15.24 -46.02 -38.84
CA ILE A 10 14.22 -45.97 -37.78
C ILE A 10 14.72 -45.15 -36.58
N LEU A 11 15.98 -45.33 -36.17
CA LEU A 11 16.53 -44.66 -35.00
C LEU A 11 16.60 -43.12 -35.14
N PRO A 12 17.05 -42.54 -36.27
CA PRO A 12 17.04 -41.09 -36.48
C PRO A 12 15.64 -40.48 -36.44
N ILE A 13 14.64 -41.20 -36.98
CA ILE A 13 13.23 -40.76 -36.99
C ILE A 13 12.66 -40.73 -35.57
N ILE A 14 12.93 -41.75 -34.75
CA ILE A 14 12.50 -41.79 -33.34
C ILE A 14 13.14 -40.64 -32.55
N VAL A 15 14.44 -40.39 -32.73
CA VAL A 15 15.13 -39.28 -32.07
C VAL A 15 14.55 -37.93 -32.52
N ALA A 16 14.31 -37.73 -33.82
CA ALA A 16 13.72 -36.51 -34.34
C ALA A 16 12.30 -36.26 -33.79
N LEU A 17 11.45 -37.30 -33.73
CA LEU A 17 10.11 -37.22 -33.16
C LEU A 17 10.15 -36.93 -31.65
N SER A 18 11.08 -37.54 -30.92
CA SER A 18 11.25 -37.28 -29.47
C SER A 18 11.65 -35.82 -29.20
N CYS A 19 12.56 -35.26 -30.01
CA CYS A 19 12.96 -33.86 -29.94
C CYS A 19 11.82 -32.90 -30.29
N LEU A 20 11.00 -33.25 -31.30
CA LEU A 20 9.83 -32.47 -31.70
C LEU A 20 8.77 -32.46 -30.59
N LEU A 21 8.45 -33.63 -30.03
CA LEU A 21 7.51 -33.77 -28.90
C LEU A 21 7.99 -32.97 -27.68
N HIS A 22 9.28 -33.05 -27.35
CA HIS A 22 9.85 -32.30 -26.25
C HIS A 22 9.72 -30.78 -26.46
N ARG A 23 9.98 -30.27 -27.67
CA ARG A 23 9.79 -28.85 -28.01
C ARG A 23 8.34 -28.40 -27.94
N ILE A 24 7.40 -29.22 -28.41
CA ILE A 24 5.96 -28.94 -28.33
C ILE A 24 5.51 -28.88 -26.86
N LEU A 25 5.97 -29.81 -26.02
CA LEU A 25 5.66 -29.81 -24.58
C LEU A 25 6.21 -28.56 -23.88
N ILE A 26 7.44 -28.14 -24.18
CA ILE A 26 8.02 -26.90 -23.65
C ILE A 26 7.19 -25.68 -24.09
N TYR A 27 6.83 -25.61 -25.37
CA TYR A 27 6.05 -24.51 -25.93
C TYR A 27 4.68 -24.39 -25.26
N ASN A 28 3.95 -25.50 -25.13
CA ASN A 28 2.64 -25.54 -24.48
C ASN A 28 2.73 -25.18 -22.99
N LYS A 29 3.76 -25.67 -22.28
CA LYS A 29 4.00 -25.30 -20.88
C LYS A 29 4.26 -23.81 -20.72
N LYS A 30 5.02 -23.20 -21.65
CA LYS A 30 5.29 -21.76 -21.66
C LYS A 30 4.00 -20.94 -21.89
N GLN A 31 3.15 -21.36 -22.82
CA GLN A 31 1.85 -20.71 -23.04
C GLN A 31 0.94 -20.80 -21.80
N LEU A 32 0.86 -21.97 -21.16
CA LEU A 32 0.07 -22.16 -19.95
C LEU A 32 0.56 -21.25 -18.81
N LEU A 33 1.89 -21.15 -18.64
CA LEU A 33 2.49 -20.27 -17.62
C LEU A 33 2.17 -18.79 -17.90
N GLN A 34 2.26 -18.36 -19.17
CA GLN A 34 1.90 -16.99 -19.57
C GLN A 34 0.41 -16.70 -19.30
N GLN A 35 -0.47 -17.65 -19.57
CA GLN A 35 -1.90 -17.53 -19.27
C GLN A 35 -2.15 -17.40 -17.75
N GLN A 36 -1.47 -18.22 -16.94
CA GLN A 36 -1.56 -18.16 -15.48
C GLN A 36 -1.06 -16.81 -14.93
N ILE A 37 0.09 -16.33 -15.42
CA ILE A 37 0.64 -15.01 -15.03
C ILE A 37 -0.35 -13.89 -15.39
N LYS A 38 -0.92 -13.92 -16.60
CA LYS A 38 -1.91 -12.93 -17.03
C LYS A 38 -3.15 -12.93 -16.13
N ASN A 39 -3.66 -14.10 -15.77
CA ASN A 39 -4.82 -14.23 -14.89
C ASN A 39 -4.53 -13.70 -13.47
N VAL A 40 -3.34 -13.99 -12.93
CA VAL A 40 -2.89 -13.45 -11.63
C VAL A 40 -2.80 -11.92 -11.69
N PHE A 41 -2.24 -11.36 -12.77
CA PHE A 41 -2.12 -9.92 -12.94
C PHE A 41 -3.50 -9.23 -13.03
N ILE A 42 -4.42 -9.80 -13.80
CA ILE A 42 -5.81 -9.29 -13.91
C ILE A 42 -6.48 -9.31 -12.54
N LYS A 43 -6.40 -10.42 -11.80
CA LYS A 43 -6.98 -10.51 -10.45
C LYS A 43 -6.40 -9.46 -9.51
N LEU A 44 -5.07 -9.30 -9.52
CA LEU A 44 -4.40 -8.29 -8.70
C LEU A 44 -4.89 -6.87 -9.04
N GLN A 45 -5.01 -6.56 -10.33
CA GLN A 45 -5.50 -5.27 -10.79
C GLN A 45 -6.94 -5.01 -10.32
N HIS A 46 -7.82 -6.02 -10.41
CA HIS A 46 -9.19 -5.91 -9.88
C HIS A 46 -9.22 -5.68 -8.38
N ASP A 47 -8.44 -6.42 -7.59
CA ASP A 47 -8.39 -6.26 -6.12
C ASP A 47 -7.89 -4.86 -5.74
N VAL A 48 -6.86 -4.36 -6.43
CA VAL A 48 -6.33 -3.00 -6.21
C VAL A 48 -7.39 -1.95 -6.54
N ILE A 49 -8.05 -2.05 -7.70
CA ILE A 49 -9.08 -1.10 -8.12
C ILE A 49 -10.27 -1.12 -7.15
N PHE A 50 -10.72 -2.31 -6.76
CA PHE A 50 -11.84 -2.46 -5.83
C PHE A 50 -11.53 -1.82 -4.46
N ASN A 51 -10.36 -2.12 -3.89
CA ASN A 51 -9.92 -1.55 -2.62
C ASN A 51 -9.71 -0.03 -2.70
N ALA A 52 -9.23 0.46 -3.84
CA ALA A 52 -9.10 1.88 -4.12
C ALA A 52 -10.46 2.58 -4.13
N ILE A 53 -11.47 1.99 -4.80
CA ILE A 53 -12.84 2.50 -4.82
C ILE A 53 -13.40 2.58 -3.40
N ILE A 54 -13.24 1.52 -2.59
CA ILE A 54 -13.72 1.52 -1.20
C ILE A 54 -13.08 2.66 -0.40
N ALA A 55 -11.75 2.77 -0.44
CA ALA A 55 -11.04 3.81 0.30
C ALA A 55 -11.47 5.22 -0.15
N TYR A 56 -11.65 5.43 -1.46
CA TYR A 56 -12.13 6.68 -2.02
C TYR A 56 -13.57 6.99 -1.59
N THR A 57 -14.48 6.01 -1.63
CA THR A 57 -15.87 6.18 -1.18
C THR A 57 -15.95 6.48 0.31
N LEU A 58 -15.16 5.81 1.16
CA LEU A 58 -15.08 6.11 2.59
C LEU A 58 -14.58 7.53 2.83
N THR A 59 -13.56 7.95 2.07
CA THR A 59 -13.00 9.30 2.17
C THR A 59 -14.03 10.36 1.78
N ILE A 60 -14.68 10.22 0.62
CA ILE A 60 -15.74 11.14 0.20
C ILE A 60 -16.93 11.13 1.16
N GLY A 61 -17.36 9.95 1.62
CA GLY A 61 -18.47 9.82 2.55
C GLY A 61 -18.20 10.58 3.85
N SER A 62 -16.98 10.45 4.39
CA SER A 62 -16.53 11.21 5.54
C SER A 62 -16.45 12.73 5.23
N PHE A 63 -16.06 13.09 4.00
CA PHE A 63 -16.02 14.46 3.49
C PHE A 63 -17.40 15.14 3.48
N LEU A 64 -18.40 14.42 3.00
CA LEU A 64 -19.76 14.93 2.95
C LEU A 64 -20.40 14.95 4.35
N PHE A 65 -20.12 13.94 5.18
CA PHE A 65 -20.65 13.84 6.53
C PHE A 65 -20.22 15.02 7.41
N THR A 66 -18.93 15.27 7.52
CA THR A 66 -18.43 16.33 8.40
C THR A 66 -18.86 17.71 7.87
N HIS A 67 -18.84 17.94 6.55
CA HIS A 67 -19.35 19.19 5.96
C HIS A 67 -20.82 19.44 6.32
N LYS A 68 -21.67 18.40 6.20
CA LYS A 68 -23.09 18.49 6.55
C LYS A 68 -23.30 18.67 8.05
N TYR A 69 -22.56 17.94 8.88
CA TYR A 69 -22.60 18.06 10.34
C TYR A 69 -22.33 19.50 10.79
N PHE A 70 -21.27 20.13 10.26
CA PHE A 70 -20.93 21.52 10.59
C PHE A 70 -21.86 22.56 9.96
N THR A 71 -22.42 22.29 8.78
CA THR A 71 -23.40 23.20 8.16
C THR A 71 -24.71 23.26 8.95
N ILE A 72 -25.12 22.15 9.55
CA ILE A 72 -26.34 22.04 10.38
C ILE A 72 -26.10 22.69 11.75
N ASN A 73 -24.90 22.53 12.33
CA ASN A 73 -24.55 23.13 13.62
C ASN A 73 -24.21 24.62 13.48
N LYS A 74 -25.24 25.48 13.50
CA LYS A 74 -25.12 26.95 13.38
C LYS A 74 -24.18 27.60 14.41
N THR A 75 -23.95 26.97 15.56
CA THR A 75 -23.15 27.49 16.68
C THR A 75 -21.72 27.87 16.29
N PHE A 76 -21.18 27.31 15.21
CA PHE A 76 -19.80 27.54 14.78
C PHE A 76 -19.67 28.35 13.48
N LYS A 77 -20.77 28.86 12.93
CA LYS A 77 -20.78 29.50 11.60
C LYS A 77 -20.14 30.90 11.59
N ASP A 78 -20.09 31.55 12.75
CA ASP A 78 -19.74 32.98 12.88
C ASP A 78 -18.35 33.25 13.47
N LEU A 79 -17.56 32.21 13.76
CA LEU A 79 -16.19 32.35 14.26
C LEU A 79 -15.23 32.66 13.10
N LYS A 80 -14.99 33.94 12.83
CA LYS A 80 -13.89 34.39 11.97
C LYS A 80 -12.57 34.30 12.73
N LEU A 81 -11.58 33.69 12.09
CA LEU A 81 -10.23 33.54 12.61
C LEU A 81 -9.45 34.85 12.44
N ASP A 82 -8.93 35.41 13.53
CA ASP A 82 -7.96 36.51 13.53
C ASP A 82 -6.52 35.97 13.58
N ASN A 83 -5.52 36.87 13.51
CA ASN A 83 -4.10 36.49 13.57
C ASN A 83 -3.69 35.81 14.89
N LYS A 84 -4.38 36.06 16.01
CA LYS A 84 -4.11 35.42 17.29
C LYS A 84 -4.46 33.93 17.23
N HIS A 85 -5.46 33.57 16.44
CA HIS A 85 -5.87 32.18 16.23
C HIS A 85 -5.03 31.38 15.23
N THR A 86 -4.22 32.04 14.39
CA THR A 86 -3.36 31.33 13.41
C THR A 86 -2.36 30.40 14.10
N ILE A 87 -1.76 30.84 15.21
CA ILE A 87 -0.83 30.02 16.00
C ILE A 87 -1.58 28.82 16.61
N ASP A 88 -2.77 29.05 17.17
CA ASP A 88 -3.59 27.99 17.77
C ASP A 88 -3.98 26.91 16.75
N ILE A 89 -4.29 27.31 15.52
CA ILE A 89 -4.60 26.40 14.41
C ILE A 89 -3.37 25.56 14.02
N ILE A 90 -2.20 26.17 13.88
CA ILE A 90 -0.97 25.44 13.57
C ILE A 90 -0.66 24.45 14.70
N LEU A 91 -0.76 24.88 15.95
CA LEU A 91 -0.56 24.00 17.12
C LEU A 91 -1.57 22.85 17.14
N PHE A 92 -2.83 23.10 16.77
CA PHE A 92 -3.84 22.06 16.62
C PHE A 92 -3.40 21.02 15.58
N THR A 93 -2.99 21.44 14.38
CA THR A 93 -2.50 20.54 13.33
C THR A 93 -1.27 19.75 13.77
N LEU A 94 -0.30 20.40 14.42
CA LEU A 94 0.90 19.73 14.93
C LEU A 94 0.59 18.68 15.99
N ARG A 95 -0.40 18.92 16.87
CA ARG A 95 -0.83 17.91 17.85
C ARG A 95 -1.34 16.63 17.18
N TRP A 96 -2.02 16.77 16.05
CA TRP A 96 -2.53 15.62 15.30
C TRP A 96 -1.43 14.82 14.59
N TYR A 97 -0.23 15.37 14.40
CA TYR A 97 0.92 14.65 13.81
C TYR A 97 1.37 13.45 14.64
N ILE A 98 0.94 13.36 15.89
CA ILE A 98 1.09 12.15 16.70
C ILE A 98 0.54 10.92 15.97
N CYS A 99 -0.57 11.02 15.24
CA CYS A 99 -1.18 9.91 14.52
C CYS A 99 -0.32 9.43 13.33
N GLN A 100 0.42 10.34 12.69
CA GLN A 100 1.36 10.04 11.61
C GLN A 100 2.66 9.45 12.15
N ILE A 101 3.12 9.95 13.30
CA ILE A 101 4.41 9.58 13.89
C ILE A 101 4.36 8.20 14.57
N ILE A 102 3.24 7.82 15.20
CA ILE A 102 3.06 6.50 15.83
C ILE A 102 3.42 5.31 14.92
N PRO A 103 2.88 5.17 13.69
CA PRO A 103 3.20 4.03 12.82
C PRO A 103 4.66 4.05 12.35
N LEU A 104 5.29 5.23 12.26
CA LEU A 104 6.72 5.35 11.96
C LEU A 104 7.58 4.77 13.10
N PHE A 105 7.31 5.18 14.35
CA PHE A 105 7.98 4.62 15.53
C PHE A 105 7.75 3.12 15.65
N TRP A 106 6.53 2.65 15.39
CA TRP A 106 6.21 1.23 15.37
C TRP A 106 7.10 0.47 14.37
N GLY A 107 7.19 0.94 13.12
CA GLY A 107 8.03 0.31 12.10
C GLY A 107 9.52 0.28 12.48
N ILE A 108 10.04 1.36 13.08
CA ILE A 108 11.41 1.40 13.60
C ILE A 108 11.60 0.37 14.71
N ALA A 109 10.68 0.29 15.67
CA ALA A 109 10.76 -0.66 16.77
C ALA A 109 10.74 -2.12 16.29
N VAL A 110 9.89 -2.45 15.32
CA VAL A 110 9.84 -3.80 14.71
C VAL A 110 11.16 -4.17 14.04
N ILE A 111 11.72 -3.27 13.23
CA ILE A 111 13.01 -3.51 12.55
C ILE A 111 14.15 -3.63 13.57
N ALA A 112 14.19 -2.74 14.56
CA ALA A 112 15.20 -2.79 15.62
C ALA A 112 15.14 -4.14 16.34
N ASN A 113 13.94 -4.58 16.75
CA ASN A 113 13.74 -5.88 17.38
C ASN A 113 14.27 -7.02 16.49
N LYS A 114 13.91 -7.06 15.21
CA LYS A 114 14.39 -8.12 14.30
C LYS A 114 15.91 -8.09 14.08
N ARG A 115 16.54 -6.91 14.06
CA ARG A 115 18.00 -6.78 13.92
C ARG A 115 18.75 -7.25 15.16
N TYR A 116 18.28 -6.91 16.35
CA TYR A 116 18.95 -7.24 17.60
C TYR A 116 18.76 -8.71 18.03
N PHE A 117 17.66 -9.35 17.63
CA PHE A 117 17.33 -10.72 18.05
C PHE A 117 17.51 -11.79 16.95
N SER A 118 18.15 -11.46 15.82
CA SER A 118 18.46 -12.40 14.74
C SER A 118 19.97 -12.49 14.50
N GLU A 119 20.57 -13.65 14.78
CA GLU A 119 22.00 -13.90 14.53
C GLU A 119 22.40 -13.60 13.07
N LYS A 120 21.53 -13.93 12.11
CA LYS A 120 21.73 -13.64 10.68
C LYS A 120 21.74 -12.14 10.38
N SER A 121 20.99 -11.34 11.14
CA SER A 121 20.88 -9.89 10.93
C SER A 121 21.97 -9.11 11.65
N ILE A 122 22.52 -9.64 12.75
CA ILE A 122 23.71 -9.10 13.42
C ILE A 122 24.93 -9.17 12.48
N GLN A 123 25.03 -10.20 11.65
CA GLN A 123 26.07 -10.33 10.61
C GLN A 123 25.78 -9.50 9.35
N GLY A 124 24.76 -8.65 9.35
CA GLY A 124 24.39 -7.80 8.21
C GLY A 124 23.50 -8.48 7.17
N GLY A 125 23.04 -9.71 7.41
CA GLY A 125 22.14 -10.44 6.51
C GLY A 125 20.72 -9.90 6.54
N ILE A 126 20.14 -9.70 5.36
CA ILE A 126 18.72 -9.35 5.20
C ILE A 126 17.91 -10.63 5.03
N THR A 127 17.01 -10.90 5.99
CA THR A 127 16.01 -11.96 5.83
C THR A 127 14.81 -11.44 5.04
N ASN A 128 14.05 -12.33 4.39
CA ASN A 128 12.83 -11.93 3.65
C ASN A 128 11.85 -11.15 4.53
N GLU A 129 11.74 -11.51 5.82
CA GLU A 129 10.89 -10.79 6.78
C GLU A 129 11.41 -9.41 7.14
N LEU A 130 12.74 -9.24 7.25
CA LEU A 130 13.36 -7.94 7.51
C LEU A 130 13.23 -7.02 6.30
N ASP A 131 13.38 -7.54 5.08
CA ASP A 131 13.16 -6.78 3.84
C ASP A 131 11.72 -6.25 3.75
N MET A 132 10.74 -7.07 4.13
CA MET A 132 9.34 -6.66 4.17
C MET A 132 9.10 -5.48 5.14
N ASP A 133 9.64 -5.53 6.35
CA ASP A 133 9.47 -4.45 7.32
C ASP A 133 10.21 -3.17 6.90
N ILE A 134 11.40 -3.30 6.29
CA ILE A 134 12.15 -2.15 5.74
C ILE A 134 11.31 -1.45 4.67
N ARG A 135 10.68 -2.21 3.76
CA ARG A 135 9.79 -1.64 2.74
C ARG A 135 8.55 -0.98 3.34
N TYR A 136 7.97 -1.57 4.39
CA TYR A 136 6.88 -0.96 5.13
C TYR A 136 7.31 0.37 5.78
N LEU A 137 8.47 0.40 6.43
CA LEU A 137 8.98 1.60 7.10
C LEU A 137 9.26 2.71 6.09
N GLN A 138 9.92 2.38 4.98
CA GLN A 138 10.21 3.34 3.90
C GLN A 138 8.92 3.95 3.35
N ASN A 139 7.93 3.13 3.02
CA ASN A 139 6.63 3.61 2.54
C ASN A 139 5.91 4.48 3.58
N THR A 140 6.01 4.11 4.86
CA THR A 140 5.41 4.88 5.95
C THR A 140 6.09 6.23 6.11
N LEU A 141 7.42 6.30 6.04
CA LEU A 141 8.17 7.56 6.07
C LEU A 141 7.75 8.51 4.95
N GLU A 142 7.71 8.03 3.71
CA GLU A 142 7.29 8.81 2.53
C GLU A 142 5.88 9.39 2.74
N GLN A 143 4.98 8.57 3.29
CA GLN A 143 3.58 8.94 3.46
C GLN A 143 3.36 9.86 4.67
N VAL A 144 4.15 9.71 5.73
CA VAL A 144 4.19 10.67 6.85
C VAL A 144 4.63 12.04 6.36
N ILE A 145 5.71 12.12 5.60
CA ILE A 145 6.23 13.39 5.06
C ILE A 145 5.16 14.06 4.19
N LEU A 146 4.56 13.32 3.25
CA LEU A 146 3.49 13.84 2.40
C LEU A 146 2.29 14.32 3.21
N SER A 147 1.81 13.51 4.16
CA SER A 147 0.65 13.87 4.99
C SER A 147 0.92 15.12 5.84
N CYS A 148 2.12 15.25 6.41
CA CYS A 148 2.51 16.44 7.18
C CYS A 148 2.63 17.70 6.32
N ILE A 149 3.10 17.60 5.08
CA ILE A 149 3.17 18.77 4.19
C ILE A 149 1.76 19.20 3.78
N ILE A 150 0.94 18.25 3.34
CA ILE A 150 -0.43 18.50 2.87
C ILE A 150 -1.30 19.07 3.99
N ASN A 151 -1.26 18.49 5.19
CA ASN A 151 -2.06 18.98 6.31
C ASN A 151 -1.64 20.41 6.72
N LEU A 152 -0.35 20.77 6.67
CA LEU A 152 0.10 22.13 6.92
C LEU A 152 -0.39 23.12 5.84
N ILE A 153 -0.31 22.73 4.57
CA ILE A 153 -0.82 23.55 3.46
C ILE A 153 -2.33 23.76 3.61
N ALA A 154 -3.10 22.70 3.85
CA ALA A 154 -4.53 22.81 4.06
C ALA A 154 -4.86 23.68 5.28
N THR A 155 -4.12 23.52 6.37
CA THR A 155 -4.23 24.36 7.57
C THR A 155 -4.06 25.84 7.25
N SER A 156 -3.12 26.20 6.38
CA SER A 156 -2.90 27.60 5.96
C SER A 156 -4.06 28.20 5.16
N ASN A 157 -4.87 27.35 4.51
CA ASN A 157 -6.01 27.74 3.69
C ASN A 157 -7.35 27.71 4.46
N ILE A 158 -7.37 27.23 5.71
CA ILE A 158 -8.58 27.15 6.53
C ILE A 158 -8.96 28.56 7.03
N GLN A 159 -10.08 29.07 6.53
CA GLN A 159 -10.65 30.36 6.96
C GLN A 159 -11.74 30.21 8.04
N ASN A 160 -12.24 29.00 8.27
CA ASN A 160 -13.31 28.74 9.21
C ASN A 160 -12.97 27.52 10.11
N ILE A 161 -13.13 27.71 11.42
CA ILE A 161 -12.83 26.73 12.48
C ILE A 161 -13.47 25.35 12.22
N ASN A 162 -14.62 25.31 11.54
CA ASN A 162 -15.35 24.08 11.20
C ASN A 162 -14.56 23.14 10.29
N HIS A 163 -13.56 23.65 9.58
CA HIS A 163 -12.73 22.84 8.71
C HIS A 163 -11.53 22.22 9.45
N LEU A 164 -11.26 22.59 10.70
CA LEU A 164 -10.14 21.99 11.46
C LEU A 164 -10.38 20.52 11.82
N SER A 165 -11.64 20.11 11.98
CA SER A 165 -11.99 18.71 12.18
C SER A 165 -11.53 17.81 11.02
N TRP A 166 -11.32 18.37 9.82
CA TRP A 166 -10.77 17.62 8.69
C TRP A 166 -9.37 17.13 8.94
N ILE A 167 -8.51 17.99 9.49
CA ILE A 167 -7.13 17.65 9.83
C ILE A 167 -7.08 16.51 10.85
N ALA A 168 -7.95 16.58 11.87
CA ALA A 168 -8.09 15.52 12.87
C ALA A 168 -8.51 14.19 12.23
N MET A 169 -9.54 14.22 11.38
CA MET A 169 -10.06 13.02 10.75
C MET A 169 -9.07 12.40 9.75
N ASN A 170 -8.39 13.21 8.94
CA ASN A 170 -7.32 12.75 8.06
C ASN A 170 -6.20 12.07 8.83
N SER A 171 -5.86 12.59 10.01
CA SER A 171 -4.83 12.01 10.87
C SER A 171 -5.27 10.65 11.44
N ILE A 172 -6.55 10.49 11.80
CA ILE A 172 -7.12 9.20 12.22
C ILE A 172 -7.16 8.20 11.05
N PHE A 173 -7.54 8.63 9.85
CA PHE A 173 -7.49 7.80 8.64
C PHE A 173 -6.07 7.39 8.28
N PHE A 174 -5.10 8.28 8.48
CA PHE A 174 -3.70 7.94 8.32
C PHE A 174 -3.30 6.80 9.26
N LEU A 175 -3.57 6.94 10.56
CA LEU A 175 -3.21 5.93 11.56
C LEU A 175 -3.90 4.58 11.27
N THR A 176 -5.21 4.59 11.04
CA THR A 176 -5.99 3.38 10.75
C THR A 176 -5.57 2.72 9.44
N GLY A 177 -5.31 3.52 8.40
CA GLY A 177 -4.77 3.06 7.12
C GLY A 177 -3.40 2.40 7.27
N ARG A 178 -2.52 2.93 8.13
CA ARG A 178 -1.19 2.34 8.40
C ARG A 178 -1.26 1.05 9.20
N ILE A 179 -2.16 0.96 10.17
CA ILE A 179 -2.42 -0.28 10.92
C ILE A 179 -2.92 -1.36 9.95
N LEU A 180 -3.91 -1.03 9.11
CA LEU A 180 -4.47 -1.95 8.13
C LEU A 180 -3.42 -2.36 7.08
N PHE A 181 -2.65 -1.40 6.57
CA PHE A 181 -1.58 -1.66 5.61
C PHE A 181 -0.55 -2.63 6.19
N TRP A 182 -0.06 -2.38 7.41
CA TRP A 182 0.90 -3.25 8.09
C TRP A 182 0.31 -4.66 8.31
N TYR A 183 -0.89 -4.75 8.88
CA TYR A 183 -1.56 -6.03 9.15
C TYR A 183 -1.69 -6.88 7.88
N LEU A 184 -2.15 -6.27 6.78
CA LEU A 184 -2.31 -6.95 5.49
C LEU A 184 -0.96 -7.29 4.85
N TYR A 185 0.07 -6.49 5.09
CA TYR A 185 1.44 -6.76 4.64
C TYR A 185 2.02 -8.01 5.30
N THR A 186 1.77 -8.19 6.60
CA THR A 186 2.31 -9.30 7.39
C THR A 186 1.49 -10.59 7.25
N HIS A 187 0.16 -10.51 7.25
CA HIS A 187 -0.71 -11.72 7.28
C HIS A 187 -1.06 -12.26 5.90
N TYR A 188 -0.99 -11.44 4.84
CA TYR A 188 -1.32 -11.84 3.47
C TYR A 188 -0.18 -11.52 2.48
N PRO A 189 1.05 -12.01 2.71
CA PRO A 189 2.21 -11.65 1.89
C PRO A 189 2.09 -12.06 0.42
N LEU A 190 1.34 -13.14 0.15
CA LEU A 190 1.08 -13.65 -1.21
C LEU A 190 0.01 -12.87 -1.98
N GLU A 191 -0.65 -11.89 -1.34
CA GLU A 191 -1.76 -11.14 -1.93
C GLU A 191 -1.49 -9.63 -1.91
N PRO A 192 -0.65 -9.12 -2.83
CA PRO A 192 -0.23 -7.72 -2.82
C PRO A 192 -1.40 -6.73 -2.89
N GLY A 193 -2.47 -7.08 -3.62
CA GLY A 193 -3.63 -6.23 -3.83
C GLY A 193 -4.38 -5.88 -2.54
N LYS A 194 -4.33 -6.72 -1.50
CA LYS A 194 -5.00 -6.44 -0.22
C LYS A 194 -4.40 -5.21 0.47
N ARG A 195 -3.08 -5.02 0.37
CA ARG A 195 -2.37 -3.87 0.95
C ARG A 195 -2.84 -2.53 0.37
N ALA A 196 -3.38 -2.52 -0.84
CA ALA A 196 -3.87 -1.30 -1.50
C ALA A 196 -4.98 -0.60 -0.71
N CYS A 197 -5.77 -1.34 0.07
CA CYS A 197 -6.83 -0.76 0.91
C CYS A 197 -6.25 0.19 1.98
N GLY A 198 -5.28 -0.28 2.76
CA GLY A 198 -4.61 0.54 3.78
C GLY A 198 -3.83 1.71 3.18
N PHE A 199 -3.21 1.50 2.02
CA PHE A 199 -2.53 2.58 1.29
C PHE A 199 -3.54 3.65 0.85
N GLY A 200 -4.65 3.25 0.23
CA GLY A 200 -5.72 4.14 -0.21
C GLY A 200 -6.30 5.00 0.91
N LEU A 201 -6.49 4.41 2.10
CA LEU A 201 -6.97 5.14 3.29
C LEU A 201 -6.03 6.23 3.79
N THR A 202 -4.75 6.21 3.38
CA THR A 202 -3.81 7.29 3.68
C THR A 202 -3.61 8.26 2.52
N PHE A 203 -3.64 7.74 1.29
CA PHE A 203 -3.35 8.48 0.08
C PHE A 203 -4.53 9.36 -0.37
N TYR A 204 -5.75 8.82 -0.43
CA TYR A 204 -6.92 9.56 -0.92
C TYR A 204 -7.32 10.73 -0.02
N PRO A 205 -7.35 10.60 1.32
CA PRO A 205 -7.60 11.75 2.18
C PRO A 205 -6.57 12.85 1.95
N SER A 206 -5.29 12.49 1.81
CA SER A 206 -4.23 13.46 1.55
C SER A 206 -4.43 14.21 0.22
N ILE A 207 -4.94 13.57 -0.83
CA ILE A 207 -5.24 14.28 -2.10
C ILE A 207 -6.43 15.23 -1.98
N LEU A 208 -7.43 14.86 -1.19
CA LEU A 208 -8.69 15.60 -1.07
C LEU A 208 -8.63 16.77 -0.06
N THR A 209 -7.48 16.95 0.62
CA THR A 209 -7.26 17.92 1.69
C THR A 209 -6.62 19.19 1.16
#